data_AF-A0A7D5V7K9-F1
#
_entry.id   AF-A0A7D5V7K9-F1
#
_cell.length_a   1.000
_cell.length_b   1.000
_cell.length_c   1.000
_cell.angle_alpha   90.00
_cell.angle_beta   90.00
_cell.angle_gamma   90.00
#
_symmetry.space_group_name_H-M   'P 1'
#
loop_
_entity.id
_entity.type
_entity.pdbx_description
1 polymer ?
#
loop_
_entity_poly.entity_id
_entity_poly.type
_entity_poly.pdbx_seq_one_letter_code
_entity_poly.pdbx_strand_id
1 'polypeptide(L)'
;MSLRRNKPKQWHFTPDPLLKPGVYALHVLDEDANASLIDALARQIHALDQGALGILEAKPVFISNLRVWENIVLPSWYHSGEHLSGLDQRLQDFLAPLKFDSTTLIDNLALLPAQLDTAHRRIAALLRALLQQPKYLLIEQEWLTWLQQSRQRNTLLAQLYDAYTGAEYVFVITSEADLPGYTYVNTSTDMAKESSWI
;
A
#
# COMPACT_ATOMS: atom_id res chain seq x y z
N MET A 1 -34.08 -15.12 -1.32
CA MET A 1 -32.70 -15.65 -1.31
C MET A 1 -31.91 -14.89 -0.25
N SER A 2 -31.69 -15.49 0.91
CA SER A 2 -30.86 -14.90 1.97
C SER A 2 -29.39 -15.10 1.58
N LEU A 3 -28.69 -14.02 1.26
CA LEU A 3 -27.23 -14.04 1.12
C LEU A 3 -26.66 -14.48 2.48
N ARG A 4 -26.15 -15.71 2.56
CA ARG A 4 -25.35 -16.14 3.71
C ARG A 4 -24.11 -15.26 3.72
N ARG A 5 -24.09 -14.23 4.58
CA ARG A 5 -22.87 -13.52 4.91
C ARG A 5 -21.98 -14.51 5.66
N ASN A 6 -21.01 -15.09 4.96
CA ASN A 6 -19.92 -15.79 5.63
C ASN A 6 -19.32 -14.82 6.65
N LYS A 7 -19.19 -15.26 7.90
CA LYS A 7 -18.47 -14.47 8.89
C LYS A 7 -17.07 -14.18 8.34
N PRO A 8 -16.57 -12.94 8.40
CA PRO A 8 -15.23 -12.63 7.92
C PRO A 8 -14.23 -13.51 8.67
N LYS A 9 -13.25 -14.08 7.95
CA LYS A 9 -12.15 -14.83 8.56
C LYS A 9 -11.48 -13.93 9.61
N GLN A 10 -11.38 -14.43 10.83
CA GLN A 10 -10.66 -13.75 11.89
C GLN A 10 -9.18 -14.13 11.82
N TRP A 11 -8.34 -13.11 11.72
CA TRP A 11 -6.89 -13.24 11.63
C TRP A 11 -6.26 -12.94 12.98
N HIS A 12 -5.27 -13.74 13.34
CA HIS A 12 -4.44 -13.58 14.52
C HIS A 12 -3.00 -13.34 14.09
N PHE A 13 -2.35 -12.36 14.72
CA PHE A 13 -0.99 -11.95 14.46
C PHE A 13 -0.12 -12.24 15.67
N THR A 14 1.06 -12.82 15.47
CA THR A 14 2.00 -13.09 16.56
C THR A 14 3.44 -12.79 16.12
N PRO A 15 4.08 -11.75 16.69
CA PRO A 15 3.53 -10.76 17.62
C PRO A 15 2.45 -9.88 16.97
N ASP A 16 1.66 -9.17 17.77
CA ASP A 16 0.70 -8.19 17.25
C ASP A 16 1.45 -6.94 16.74
N PRO A 17 1.41 -6.65 15.44
CA PRO A 17 2.21 -5.58 14.84
C PRO A 17 1.60 -4.18 15.05
N LEU A 18 0.37 -4.09 15.56
CA LEU A 18 -0.29 -2.81 15.83
C LEU A 18 0.09 -2.22 17.19
N LEU A 19 0.74 -3.00 18.07
CA LEU A 19 1.11 -2.56 19.42
C LEU A 19 2.21 -1.50 19.48
N LYS A 20 3.10 -1.44 18.48
CA LYS A 20 4.20 -0.48 18.44
C LYS A 20 4.58 -0.10 17.00
N PRO A 21 5.08 1.12 16.76
CA PRO A 21 5.64 1.51 15.48
C PRO A 21 6.74 0.57 15.01
N GLY A 22 6.86 0.38 13.70
CA GLY A 22 7.89 -0.45 13.11
C GLY A 22 7.58 -1.00 11.73
N VAL A 23 8.51 -1.83 11.25
CA VAL A 23 8.45 -2.54 9.98
C VAL A 23 8.21 -4.03 10.26
N TYR A 24 7.19 -4.61 9.64
CA TYR A 24 6.68 -5.94 9.94
C TYR A 24 6.56 -6.78 8.67
N ALA A 25 6.99 -8.04 8.73
CA ALA A 25 6.80 -9.04 7.69
C ALA A 25 5.63 -9.95 8.10
N LEU A 26 4.47 -9.76 7.48
CA LEU A 26 3.28 -10.58 7.67
C LEU A 26 3.42 -11.84 6.81
N HIS A 27 3.81 -12.94 7.46
CA HIS A 27 4.09 -14.18 6.76
C HIS A 27 2.80 -14.92 6.38
N VAL A 28 2.55 -15.09 5.09
CA VAL A 28 1.38 -15.74 4.51
C VAL A 28 1.84 -16.75 3.46
N LEU A 29 1.46 -18.02 3.63
CA LEU A 29 1.84 -19.11 2.70
C LEU A 29 0.91 -19.24 1.49
N ASP A 30 -0.33 -18.74 1.62
CA ASP A 30 -1.38 -18.86 0.62
C ASP A 30 -1.68 -17.46 0.05
N GLU A 31 -1.21 -17.19 -1.17
CA GLU A 31 -1.41 -15.89 -1.84
C GLU A 31 -2.90 -15.55 -2.00
N ASP A 32 -3.78 -16.55 -2.14
CA ASP A 32 -5.23 -16.34 -2.22
C ASP A 32 -5.80 -15.77 -0.91
N ALA A 33 -5.05 -15.87 0.20
CA ALA A 33 -5.42 -15.32 1.49
C ALA A 33 -5.10 -13.82 1.62
N ASN A 34 -4.24 -13.24 0.77
CA ASN A 34 -3.77 -11.86 0.85
C ASN A 34 -4.93 -10.87 0.93
N ALA A 35 -5.89 -10.93 0.01
CA ALA A 35 -7.03 -10.03 -0.02
C ALA A 35 -7.82 -10.04 1.29
N SER A 36 -8.04 -11.23 1.86
CA SER A 36 -8.77 -11.38 3.12
C SER A 36 -7.98 -10.90 4.34
N LEU A 37 -6.64 -10.99 4.29
CA LEU A 37 -5.75 -10.46 5.31
C LEU A 37 -5.68 -8.94 5.25
N ILE A 38 -5.54 -8.36 4.05
CA ILE A 38 -5.57 -6.91 3.80
C ILE A 38 -6.87 -6.34 4.38
N ASP A 39 -8.01 -6.93 4.03
CA ASP A 39 -9.32 -6.54 4.53
C ASP A 39 -9.41 -6.61 6.06
N ALA A 40 -8.83 -7.64 6.67
CA ALA A 40 -8.86 -7.82 8.12
C ALA A 40 -7.99 -6.79 8.83
N LEU A 41 -6.76 -6.57 8.35
CA LEU A 41 -5.86 -5.58 8.93
C LEU A 41 -6.38 -4.16 8.73
N ALA A 42 -6.92 -3.84 7.54
CA ALA A 42 -7.54 -2.55 7.28
C ALA A 42 -8.71 -2.26 8.25
N ARG A 43 -9.55 -3.26 8.54
CA ARG A 43 -10.61 -3.13 9.55
C ARG A 43 -10.06 -2.89 10.96
N GLN A 44 -9.01 -3.60 11.36
CA GLN A 44 -8.38 -3.42 12.67
C GLN A 44 -7.75 -2.03 12.80
N ILE A 45 -6.99 -1.60 11.79
CA ILE A 45 -6.39 -0.26 11.74
C ILE A 45 -7.48 0.80 11.83
N HIS A 46 -8.52 0.72 10.99
CA HIS A 46 -9.61 1.70 11.01
C HIS A 46 -10.36 1.78 12.36
N ALA A 47 -10.43 0.67 13.10
CA ALA A 47 -11.02 0.65 14.44
C ALA A 47 -10.13 1.30 15.51
N LEU A 48 -8.81 1.24 15.35
CA LEU A 48 -7.84 1.86 16.25
C LEU A 48 -7.64 3.35 15.94
N ASP A 49 -7.56 3.65 14.65
CA ASP A 49 -7.18 4.95 14.12
C ASP A 49 -7.93 5.14 12.79
N GLN A 50 -8.79 6.15 12.72
CA GLN A 50 -9.47 6.49 11.46
C GLN A 50 -8.49 7.05 10.40
N GLY A 51 -7.19 7.10 10.70
CA GLY A 51 -6.13 7.55 9.83
C GLY A 51 -6.04 6.81 8.49
N ALA A 52 -5.36 7.47 7.55
CA ALA A 52 -5.16 6.98 6.19
C ALA A 52 -4.23 5.76 6.18
N LEU A 53 -4.78 4.59 5.86
CA LEU A 53 -4.03 3.39 5.48
C LEU A 53 -3.70 3.48 3.99
N GLY A 54 -2.42 3.53 3.65
CA GLY A 54 -1.95 3.36 2.28
C GLY A 54 -1.81 1.88 1.95
N ILE A 55 -2.36 1.45 0.81
CA ILE A 55 -2.27 0.06 0.36
C ILE A 55 -1.62 0.02 -1.03
N LEU A 56 -0.58 -0.80 -1.17
CA LEU A 56 0.10 -1.11 -2.42
C LEU A 56 -0.06 -2.59 -2.75
N GLU A 57 -1.16 -2.90 -3.43
CA GLU A 57 -1.42 -4.21 -4.02
C GLU A 57 -0.56 -4.40 -5.28
N ALA A 58 -0.11 -5.63 -5.55
CA ALA A 58 0.75 -5.98 -6.67
C ALA A 58 0.17 -5.54 -8.03
N LYS A 59 -1.17 -5.49 -8.12
CA LYS A 59 -1.93 -4.98 -9.26
C LYS A 59 -2.73 -3.76 -8.84
N PRO A 60 -2.17 -2.54 -8.96
CA PRO A 60 -2.90 -1.34 -8.58
C PRO A 60 -4.15 -1.14 -9.45
N VAL A 61 -5.30 -1.01 -8.80
CA VAL A 61 -6.58 -0.74 -9.45
C VAL A 61 -6.72 0.78 -9.67
N PHE A 62 -7.00 1.15 -10.91
CA PHE A 62 -7.30 2.51 -11.33
C PHE A 62 -8.67 2.57 -12.01
N ILE A 63 -9.37 3.68 -11.82
CA ILE A 63 -10.57 4.00 -12.56
C ILE A 63 -10.14 4.38 -13.99
N SER A 64 -10.55 3.57 -14.97
CA SER A 64 -10.00 3.60 -16.33
C SER A 64 -10.34 4.85 -17.13
N ASN A 65 -11.47 5.51 -16.81
CA ASN A 65 -11.93 6.72 -17.47
C ASN A 65 -11.49 8.00 -16.74
N LEU A 66 -10.71 7.88 -15.67
CA LEU A 66 -10.07 9.00 -15.00
C LEU A 66 -8.61 9.09 -15.42
N ARG A 67 -8.07 10.30 -15.51
CA ARG A 67 -6.65 10.55 -15.67
C ARG A 67 -5.87 9.99 -14.49
N VAL A 68 -4.58 9.79 -14.69
CA VAL A 68 -3.66 9.30 -13.65
C VAL A 68 -3.64 10.26 -12.46
N TRP A 69 -3.58 11.56 -12.72
CA TRP A 69 -3.73 12.61 -11.71
C TRP A 69 -4.99 12.43 -10.85
N GLU A 70 -6.15 12.30 -11.50
CA GLU A 70 -7.44 12.16 -10.82
C GLU A 70 -7.46 10.90 -9.94
N ASN A 71 -6.93 9.79 -10.44
CA ASN A 71 -6.78 8.55 -9.69
C ASN A 71 -5.88 8.70 -8.44
N ILE A 72 -4.85 9.54 -8.51
CA ILE A 72 -3.92 9.79 -7.40
C ILE A 72 -4.60 10.62 -6.31
N VAL A 73 -5.33 11.66 -6.67
CA VAL A 73 -5.92 12.58 -5.68
C VAL A 73 -7.27 12.16 -5.15
N LEU A 74 -7.99 11.29 -5.88
CA LEU A 74 -9.36 10.88 -5.54
C LEU A 74 -9.51 10.41 -4.08
N PRO A 75 -8.63 9.53 -3.53
CA PRO A 75 -8.77 9.10 -2.14
C PRO A 75 -8.62 10.26 -1.16
N SER A 76 -7.61 11.11 -1.33
CA SER A 76 -7.39 12.28 -0.47
C SER A 76 -8.56 13.25 -0.55
N TRP A 77 -9.02 13.57 -1.77
CA TRP A 77 -10.16 14.45 -2.00
C TRP A 77 -11.43 13.98 -1.30
N TYR A 78 -11.74 12.69 -1.40
CA TYR A 78 -12.93 12.10 -0.80
C TYR A 78 -12.88 12.11 0.74
N HIS A 79 -11.71 11.89 1.34
CA HIS A 79 -11.58 11.77 2.79
C HIS A 79 -11.34 13.10 3.50
N SER A 80 -10.59 14.04 2.91
CA SER A 80 -10.25 15.32 3.55
C SER A 80 -11.24 16.45 3.22
N GLY A 81 -12.07 16.29 2.18
CA GLY A 81 -12.96 17.36 1.70
C GLY A 81 -12.21 18.60 1.18
N GLU A 82 -10.91 18.46 0.92
CA GLU A 82 -10.02 19.54 0.55
C GLU A 82 -10.28 20.02 -0.88
N HIS A 83 -10.02 21.29 -1.17
CA HIS A 83 -10.12 21.78 -2.54
C HIS A 83 -9.06 21.13 -3.44
N LEU A 84 -9.43 20.82 -4.69
CA LEU A 84 -8.52 20.21 -5.67
C LEU A 84 -7.21 20.99 -5.83
N SER A 85 -7.28 22.33 -5.80
CA SER A 85 -6.09 23.19 -5.87
C SER A 85 -5.12 22.99 -4.70
N GLY A 86 -5.62 22.61 -3.52
CA GLY A 86 -4.78 22.26 -2.37
C GLY A 86 -4.08 20.90 -2.54
N LEU A 87 -4.77 19.94 -3.17
CA LEU A 87 -4.19 18.64 -3.50
C LEU A 87 -3.15 18.75 -4.63
N ASP A 88 -3.38 19.63 -5.61
CA ASP A 88 -2.39 20.02 -6.63
C ASP A 88 -1.12 20.52 -5.97
N GLN A 89 -1.25 21.50 -5.07
CA GLN A 89 -0.10 22.05 -4.36
C GLN A 89 0.60 20.99 -3.52
N ARG A 90 -0.14 20.13 -2.80
CA ARG A 90 0.46 19.06 -2.00
C ARG A 90 1.23 18.06 -2.85
N LEU A 91 0.70 17.67 -4.00
CA LEU A 91 1.45 16.79 -4.90
C LEU A 91 2.71 17.50 -5.40
N GLN A 92 2.60 18.76 -5.80
CA GLN A 92 3.77 19.55 -6.22
C GLN A 92 4.81 19.66 -5.11
N ASP A 93 4.42 19.92 -3.87
CA ASP A 93 5.30 20.02 -2.71
C ASP A 93 5.95 18.68 -2.38
N PHE A 94 5.19 17.58 -2.48
CA PHE A 94 5.69 16.22 -2.30
C PHE A 94 6.71 15.85 -3.39
N LEU A 95 6.45 16.28 -4.62
CA LEU A 95 7.31 16.04 -5.77
C LEU A 95 8.52 16.98 -5.80
N ALA A 96 8.42 18.23 -5.35
CA ALA A 96 9.48 19.24 -5.41
C ALA A 96 10.87 18.78 -4.89
N PRO A 97 11.00 18.04 -3.77
CA PRO A 97 12.30 17.53 -3.31
C PRO A 97 12.80 16.35 -4.15
N LEU A 98 11.93 15.73 -4.97
CA LEU A 98 12.29 14.60 -5.79
C LEU A 98 13.07 15.08 -7.02
N LYS A 99 14.25 14.49 -7.26
CA LYS A 99 15.10 14.83 -8.41
C LYS A 99 14.65 14.02 -9.62
N PHE A 100 13.64 14.51 -10.33
CA PHE A 100 13.09 13.92 -11.55
C PHE A 100 12.84 14.99 -12.62
N ASP A 101 12.63 14.55 -13.87
CA ASP A 101 12.17 15.45 -14.94
C ASP A 101 10.68 15.76 -14.74
N SER A 102 10.42 16.98 -14.25
CA SER A 102 9.08 17.49 -14.00
C SER A 102 8.16 17.42 -15.21
N THR A 103 8.72 17.57 -16.42
CA THR A 103 7.94 17.61 -17.67
C THR A 103 7.36 16.24 -17.98
N THR A 104 8.20 15.21 -17.99
CA THR A 104 7.79 13.83 -18.27
C THR A 104 6.75 13.33 -17.26
N LEU A 105 6.90 13.67 -15.97
CA LEU A 105 5.90 13.26 -14.98
C LEU A 105 4.57 13.98 -15.18
N ILE A 106 4.57 15.29 -15.42
CA ILE A 106 3.35 16.06 -15.66
C ILE A 106 2.60 15.49 -16.87
N ASP A 107 3.32 15.16 -17.94
CA ASP A 107 2.74 14.53 -19.12
C ASP A 107 2.09 13.18 -18.76
N ASN A 108 2.78 12.35 -17.98
CA ASN A 108 2.25 11.07 -17.51
C ASN A 108 1.03 11.21 -16.59
N LEU A 109 0.97 12.26 -15.77
CA LEU A 109 -0.17 12.54 -14.89
C LEU A 109 -1.44 12.92 -15.69
N ALA A 110 -1.28 13.47 -16.89
CA ALA A 110 -2.38 13.84 -17.78
C ALA A 110 -2.95 12.65 -18.58
N LEU A 111 -2.23 11.53 -18.66
CA LEU A 111 -2.64 10.32 -19.38
C LEU A 111 -3.75 9.55 -18.66
N LEU A 112 -4.41 8.64 -19.39
CA LEU A 112 -5.25 7.59 -18.83
C LEU A 112 -4.38 6.40 -18.35
N PRO A 113 -4.82 5.64 -17.33
CA PRO A 113 -4.08 4.48 -16.82
C PRO A 113 -3.70 3.45 -17.89
N ALA A 114 -4.55 3.27 -18.90
CA ALA A 114 -4.31 2.34 -19.99
C ALA A 114 -3.12 2.74 -20.89
N GLN A 115 -2.76 4.02 -20.90
CA GLN A 115 -1.66 4.57 -21.70
C GLN A 115 -0.31 4.51 -20.97
N LEU A 116 -0.31 4.24 -19.66
CA LEU A 116 0.92 4.05 -18.89
C LEU A 116 1.48 2.64 -19.06
N ASP A 117 2.81 2.53 -19.10
CA ASP A 117 3.48 1.25 -18.89
C ASP A 117 3.37 0.79 -17.42
N THR A 118 3.82 -0.43 -17.14
CA THR A 118 3.75 -1.03 -15.80
C THR A 118 4.52 -0.23 -14.75
N ALA A 119 5.68 0.34 -15.09
CA ALA A 119 6.50 1.08 -14.13
C ALA A 119 5.84 2.40 -13.74
N HIS A 120 5.30 3.14 -14.71
CA HIS A 120 4.59 4.39 -14.46
C HIS A 120 3.29 4.16 -13.69
N ARG A 121 2.55 3.06 -13.95
CA ARG A 121 1.38 2.69 -13.14
C ARG A 121 1.76 2.42 -11.67
N ARG A 122 2.91 1.79 -11.44
CA ARG A 122 3.43 1.58 -10.08
C ARG A 122 3.80 2.90 -9.42
N ILE A 123 4.49 3.79 -10.12
CA ILE A 123 4.79 5.13 -9.58
C ILE A 123 3.49 5.86 -9.20
N ALA A 124 2.48 5.85 -10.06
CA ALA A 124 1.19 6.47 -9.77
C ALA A 124 0.50 5.88 -8.53
N ALA A 125 0.53 4.56 -8.36
CA ALA A 125 -0.08 3.92 -7.19
C ALA A 125 0.67 4.26 -5.89
N LEU A 126 2.01 4.34 -5.97
CA LEU A 126 2.85 4.77 -4.85
C LEU A 126 2.57 6.24 -4.48
N LEU A 127 2.47 7.14 -5.46
CA LEU A 127 2.08 8.53 -5.24
C LEU A 127 0.70 8.63 -4.58
N ARG A 128 -0.29 7.86 -5.06
CA ARG A 128 -1.63 7.80 -4.47
C ARG A 128 -1.62 7.39 -3.00
N ALA A 129 -0.80 6.40 -2.64
CA ALA A 129 -0.68 5.95 -1.26
C ALA A 129 0.03 7.00 -0.39
N LEU A 130 1.15 7.56 -0.85
CA LEU A 130 1.97 8.49 -0.08
C LEU A 130 1.37 9.90 0.03
N LEU A 131 0.56 10.35 -0.94
CA LEU A 131 -0.07 11.67 -0.91
C LEU A 131 -1.00 11.86 0.29
N GLN A 132 -1.53 10.77 0.82
CA GLN A 132 -2.36 10.76 2.03
C GLN A 132 -1.53 10.90 3.32
N GLN A 133 -0.20 10.92 3.23
CA GLN A 133 0.73 10.88 4.35
C GLN A 133 0.35 9.78 5.36
N PRO A 134 0.24 8.52 4.90
CA PRO A 134 -0.35 7.47 5.68
C PRO A 134 0.55 7.13 6.87
N LYS A 135 -0.07 7.00 8.04
CA LYS A 135 0.61 6.47 9.24
C LYS A 135 0.90 4.97 9.10
N TYR A 136 0.01 4.27 8.39
CA TYR A 136 0.09 2.84 8.13
C TYR A 136 0.24 2.59 6.64
N LEU A 137 1.27 1.85 6.24
CA LEU A 137 1.46 1.41 4.88
C LEU A 137 1.47 -0.12 4.82
N LEU A 138 0.59 -0.70 4.00
CA LEU A 138 0.60 -2.11 3.67
C LEU A 138 1.06 -2.29 2.23
N ILE A 139 2.05 -3.15 2.02
CA ILE A 139 2.60 -3.46 0.70
C ILE A 139 2.69 -4.98 0.51
N GLU A 140 2.48 -5.43 -0.72
CA GLU A 140 2.79 -6.81 -1.10
C GLU A 140 4.28 -6.97 -1.46
N GLN A 141 4.82 -8.18 -1.34
CA GLN A 141 6.25 -8.48 -1.54
C GLN A 141 6.80 -8.04 -2.90
N GLU A 142 5.98 -8.07 -3.96
CA GLU A 142 6.37 -7.62 -5.30
C GLU A 142 6.74 -6.14 -5.33
N TRP A 143 6.09 -5.32 -4.48
CA TRP A 143 6.45 -3.92 -4.32
C TRP A 143 7.79 -3.75 -3.68
N LEU A 144 8.05 -4.48 -2.58
CA LEU A 144 9.34 -4.43 -1.91
C LEU A 144 10.47 -4.85 -2.86
N THR A 145 10.28 -5.95 -3.58
CA THR A 145 11.23 -6.47 -4.57
C THR A 145 11.51 -5.45 -5.66
N TRP A 146 10.43 -4.90 -6.25
CA TRP A 146 10.56 -3.90 -7.31
C TRP A 146 11.24 -2.63 -6.83
N LEU A 147 10.90 -2.15 -5.65
CA LEU A 147 11.49 -0.95 -5.05
C LEU A 147 12.98 -1.15 -4.74
N GLN A 148 13.37 -2.27 -4.14
CA GLN A 148 14.77 -2.59 -3.85
C GLN A 148 15.63 -2.67 -5.13
N GLN A 149 15.13 -3.36 -6.16
CA GLN A 149 15.81 -3.44 -7.46
C GLN A 149 15.91 -2.08 -8.16
N SER A 150 14.87 -1.26 -8.02
CA SER A 150 14.77 0.04 -8.69
C SER A 150 15.57 1.14 -7.99
N ARG A 151 15.76 1.05 -6.67
CA ARG A 151 16.53 2.01 -5.86
C ARG A 151 17.93 2.25 -6.41
N GLN A 152 18.57 1.21 -6.95
CA GLN A 152 19.92 1.30 -7.50
C GLN A 152 19.96 1.96 -8.89
N ARG A 153 18.82 2.12 -9.56
CA ARG A 153 18.73 2.48 -10.98
C ARG A 153 18.05 3.82 -11.22
N ASN A 154 17.26 4.32 -10.27
CA ASN A 154 16.43 5.50 -10.47
C ASN A 154 16.34 6.34 -9.19
N THR A 155 16.78 7.60 -9.26
CA THR A 155 16.80 8.54 -8.13
C THR A 155 15.41 8.85 -7.60
N LEU A 156 14.40 8.95 -8.46
CA LEU A 156 13.00 9.14 -8.05
C LEU A 156 12.52 7.94 -7.22
N LEU A 157 12.79 6.72 -7.68
CA LEU A 157 12.36 5.50 -6.99
C LEU A 157 13.13 5.31 -5.67
N ALA A 158 14.39 5.74 -5.60
CA ALA A 158 15.14 5.77 -4.34
C ALA A 158 14.53 6.76 -3.34
N GLN A 159 14.12 7.94 -3.78
CA GLN A 159 13.50 8.94 -2.90
C GLN A 159 12.08 8.53 -2.48
N LEU A 160 11.31 7.91 -3.38
CA LEU A 160 10.01 7.32 -3.04
C LEU A 160 10.15 6.11 -2.11
N TYR A 161 11.25 5.35 -2.24
CA TYR A 161 11.61 4.31 -1.27
C TYR A 161 11.79 4.91 0.13
N ASP A 162 12.65 5.94 0.23
CA ASP A 162 12.94 6.59 1.50
C ASP A 162 11.66 7.20 2.11
N ALA A 163 10.78 7.79 1.28
CA ALA A 163 9.49 8.32 1.71
C ALA A 163 8.56 7.25 2.29
N TYR A 164 8.44 6.07 1.67
CA TYR A 164 7.60 5.00 2.24
C TYR A 164 8.19 4.46 3.54
N THR A 165 9.52 4.31 3.63
CA THR A 165 10.16 3.85 4.88
C THR A 165 10.04 4.86 6.02
N GLY A 166 9.59 6.08 5.74
CA GLY A 166 9.27 7.09 6.75
C GLY A 166 7.90 6.91 7.42
N ALA A 167 7.05 5.99 6.93
CA ALA A 167 5.79 5.68 7.59
C ALA A 167 6.04 5.04 8.98
N GLU A 168 5.20 5.37 9.95
CA GLU A 168 5.34 4.90 11.33
C GLU A 168 5.11 3.38 11.44
N TYR A 169 4.19 2.86 10.64
CA TYR A 169 3.89 1.43 10.53
C TYR A 169 3.99 1.00 9.07
N VAL A 170 4.83 0.00 8.82
CA VAL A 170 4.97 -0.64 7.50
C VAL A 170 4.72 -2.13 7.65
N PHE A 171 3.81 -2.66 6.85
CA PHE A 171 3.49 -4.08 6.77
C PHE A 171 3.82 -4.60 5.38
N VAL A 172 4.64 -5.65 5.31
CA VAL A 172 4.93 -6.38 4.07
C VAL A 172 4.24 -7.72 4.14
N ILE A 173 3.31 -7.99 3.23
CA ILE A 173 2.77 -9.34 3.06
C ILE A 173 3.77 -10.14 2.24
N THR A 174 4.23 -11.27 2.77
CA THR A 174 5.29 -12.07 2.15
C THR A 174 5.17 -13.54 2.48
N SER A 175 5.64 -14.40 1.58
CA SER A 175 5.85 -15.83 1.84
C SER A 175 7.30 -16.15 2.27
N GLU A 176 8.18 -15.14 2.31
CA GLU A 176 9.55 -15.30 2.77
C GLU A 176 9.61 -15.39 4.30
N ALA A 177 10.25 -16.44 4.79
CA ALA A 177 10.38 -16.68 6.22
C ALA A 177 11.35 -15.72 6.93
N ASP A 178 12.27 -15.10 6.18
CA ASP A 178 13.26 -14.16 6.70
C ASP A 178 13.42 -12.97 5.76
N LEU A 179 12.94 -11.81 6.23
CA LEU A 179 13.06 -10.55 5.52
C LEU A 179 13.92 -9.59 6.36
N PRO A 180 15.19 -9.36 5.97
CA PRO A 180 16.13 -8.62 6.80
C PRO A 180 15.63 -7.21 7.15
N GLY A 181 15.69 -6.88 8.44
CA GLY A 181 15.25 -5.59 8.97
C GLY A 181 13.77 -5.51 9.29
N TYR A 182 12.98 -6.56 9.04
CA TYR A 182 11.56 -6.61 9.39
C TYR A 182 11.32 -7.51 10.61
N THR A 183 10.37 -7.10 11.46
CA THR A 183 9.89 -7.96 12.53
C THR A 183 8.98 -9.02 11.92
N TYR A 184 9.37 -10.28 12.03
CA TYR A 184 8.56 -11.41 11.56
C TYR A 184 7.25 -11.50 12.36
N VAL A 185 6.13 -11.65 11.66
CA VAL A 185 4.79 -11.82 12.22
C VAL A 185 4.16 -13.07 11.61
N ASN A 186 3.92 -14.07 12.47
CA ASN A 186 3.15 -15.23 12.08
C ASN A 186 1.68 -14.85 11.94
N THR A 187 1.07 -15.20 10.81
CA THR A 187 -0.35 -14.95 10.54
C THR A 187 -1.11 -16.28 10.57
N SER A 188 -2.24 -16.33 11.26
CA SER A 188 -3.09 -17.52 11.30
C SER A 188 -4.55 -17.14 11.29
N THR A 189 -5.38 -18.04 10.77
CA THR A 189 -6.84 -17.92 10.84
C THR A 189 -7.40 -19.01 11.74
N ASP A 190 -8.57 -18.77 12.34
CA ASP A 190 -9.20 -19.75 13.25
C ASP A 190 -9.43 -21.13 12.60
N MET A 191 -9.55 -21.22 11.27
CA MET A 191 -9.72 -22.51 10.58
C MET A 191 -8.44 -23.36 10.52
N ALA A 192 -7.25 -22.77 10.68
CA ALA A 192 -6.00 -23.52 10.67
C ALA A 192 -5.75 -24.31 11.97
N LYS A 193 -6.44 -23.96 13.06
CA LYS A 193 -6.34 -24.68 14.35
C LYS A 193 -7.10 -26.00 14.38
N GLU A 194 -8.01 -26.25 13.46
CA GLU A 194 -8.80 -27.50 13.43
C GLU A 194 -8.09 -28.64 12.69
N SER A 195 -7.09 -28.37 11.86
CA SER A 195 -6.37 -29.41 11.08
C SER A 195 -5.15 -30.02 11.80
N SER A 196 -4.92 -29.70 13.07
CA SER A 196 -3.82 -30.25 13.88
C SER A 196 -4.24 -31.43 14.79
N TRP A 197 -5.44 -31.98 14.58
CA TRP A 197 -5.95 -33.16 15.27
C TRP A 197 -6.46 -34.23 14.29
N ILE A 198 -5.61 -34.72 13.39
CA ILE A 198 -5.80 -36.02 12.73
C ILE A 198 -4.44 -36.72 12.63
#